data_AF-A0A382VWG3-F1
#
_entry.id   AF-A0A382VWG3-F1
#
_cell.length_a   1.000
_cell.length_b   1.000
_cell.length_c   1.000
_cell.angle_alpha   90.00
_cell.angle_beta   90.00
_cell.angle_gamma   90.00
#
_symmetry.space_group_name_H-M   'P 1'
#
loop_
_entity.id
_entity.type
_entity.pdbx_description
1 polymer ?
#
loop_
_entity_poly.entity_id
_entity_poly.type
_entity_poly.pdbx_seq_one_letter_code
_entity_poly.pdbx_strand_id
1 'polypeptide(L)' 'MIKYLTTIWETVSTLLTGMGVTWRHMLAIRRDNVTLQYPEERWPRPERDIGFDHNKYNVIRSRLHVDIDDCIGCLKCER' A
#
# COMPACT_ATOMS: atom_id res chain seq x y z
N MET A 1 23.18 25.69 -35.12
CA MET A 1 21.78 25.41 -35.47
C MET A 1 21.40 23.94 -35.28
N ILE A 2 22.16 22.97 -35.82
CA ILE A 2 21.82 21.54 -35.72
C ILE A 2 21.62 21.09 -34.27
N LYS A 3 22.53 21.47 -33.35
CA LYS A 3 22.43 21.13 -31.93
C LYS A 3 21.15 21.65 -31.24
N TYR A 4 20.62 22.78 -31.68
CA TYR A 4 19.38 23.35 -31.14
C TYR A 4 18.15 22.55 -31.59
N LEU A 5 18.12 22.17 -32.87
CA LEU A 5 17.06 21.33 -33.43
C LEU A 5 17.08 19.91 -32.84
N THR A 6 18.27 19.34 -32.58
CA THR A 6 18.38 18.03 -31.94
C THR A 6 17.84 18.06 -30.51
N THR A 7 18.09 19.12 -29.74
CA THR A 7 17.56 19.25 -28.37
C THR A 7 16.04 19.45 -28.36
N ILE A 8 15.48 20.21 -29.32
CA ILE A 8 14.02 20.33 -29.46
C ILE A 8 13.42 18.95 -29.80
N TRP A 9 14.04 18.21 -30.71
CA TRP A 9 13.56 16.89 -31.08
C TRP A 9 13.58 15.89 -29.90
N GLU A 10 14.67 15.91 -29.13
CA GLU A 10 14.82 15.09 -27.93
C GLU A 10 13.79 15.44 -26.85
N THR A 11 13.52 16.73 -26.63
CA THR A 11 12.51 17.17 -25.65
C THR A 11 11.08 16.84 -26.10
N VAL A 12 10.75 17.03 -27.38
CA VAL A 12 9.42 16.68 -27.89
C VAL A 12 9.20 15.17 -27.86
N SER A 13 10.19 14.38 -28.29
CA SER A 13 10.07 12.91 -28.29
C SER A 13 9.92 12.34 -26.87
N THR A 14 10.65 12.86 -25.89
CA THR A 14 10.52 12.43 -24.48
C THR A 14 9.16 12.79 -23.89
N LEU A 15 8.65 14.00 -24.16
CA LEU A 15 7.30 14.41 -23.74
C LEU A 15 6.21 13.52 -24.35
N LEU A 16 6.28 13.26 -25.66
CA LEU A 16 5.32 12.39 -26.34
C LEU A 16 5.37 10.96 -25.80
N THR A 17 6.56 10.47 -25.45
CA THR A 17 6.72 9.14 -24.83
C THR A 17 6.04 9.09 -23.44
N GLY A 18 6.25 10.10 -22.59
CA GLY A 18 5.60 10.19 -21.28
C GLY A 18 4.08 10.31 -21.37
N MET A 19 3.59 11.12 -22.33
CA MET A 19 2.16 11.24 -22.61
C MET A 19 1.57 9.92 -23.11
N GLY A 20 2.28 9.18 -23.98
CA GLY A 20 1.84 7.87 -24.47
C GLY A 20 1.69 6.84 -23.35
N VAL A 21 2.61 6.82 -22.39
CA VAL A 21 2.50 5.95 -21.19
C VAL A 21 1.30 6.36 -20.35
N THR A 22 1.13 7.65 -20.09
CA THR A 22 -0.01 8.20 -19.34
C THR A 22 -1.34 7.82 -20.00
N TRP A 23 -1.43 7.93 -21.33
CA TRP A 23 -2.61 7.56 -22.09
C TRP A 23 -2.95 6.08 -22.01
N ARG A 24 -1.94 5.19 -22.04
CA ARG A 24 -2.14 3.75 -21.84
C ARG A 24 -2.74 3.46 -20.46
N HIS A 25 -2.21 4.07 -19.40
CA HIS A 25 -2.76 3.91 -18.05
C HIS A 25 -4.18 4.48 -17.93
N MET A 26 -4.47 5.62 -18.57
CA MET A 26 -5.82 6.19 -18.64
C MET A 26 -6.82 5.24 -19.29
N LEU A 27 -6.45 4.60 -20.41
CA LEU A 27 -7.32 3.61 -21.07
C LEU A 27 -7.44 2.30 -20.28
N ALA A 28 -6.42 1.91 -19.52
CA ALA A 28 -6.40 0.68 -18.74
C ALA A 28 -7.01 0.82 -17.33
N ILE A 29 -7.37 2.04 -16.89
CA ILE A 29 -7.78 2.36 -15.51
C ILE A 29 -8.94 1.51 -14.98
N ARG A 30 -9.83 1.04 -15.87
CA ARG A 30 -10.99 0.23 -15.49
C ARG A 30 -10.66 -1.26 -15.29
N ARG A 31 -9.53 -1.72 -15.81
CA ARG A 31 -9.06 -3.12 -15.67
C ARG A 31 -7.96 -3.26 -14.63
N ASP A 32 -7.07 -2.28 -14.53
CA ASP A 32 -5.90 -2.31 -13.64
C ASP A 32 -6.03 -1.27 -12.51
N ASN A 33 -7.20 -1.21 -11.85
CA ASN A 33 -7.34 -0.37 -10.68
C ASN A 33 -6.55 -0.99 -9.50
N VAL A 34 -5.76 -0.17 -8.81
CA VAL A 34 -4.99 -0.58 -7.62
C VAL A 34 -5.62 0.00 -6.34
N THR A 35 -6.67 0.80 -6.51
CA THR A 35 -7.42 1.43 -5.43
C THR A 35 -8.62 0.58 -5.06
N LEU A 36 -8.81 0.35 -3.76
CA LEU A 36 -10.05 -0.19 -3.18
C LEU A 36 -10.92 0.96 -2.68
N GLN A 37 -12.23 0.90 -2.90
CA GLN A 37 -13.16 1.90 -2.39
C GLN A 37 -13.59 1.58 -0.95
N TYR A 38 -13.13 2.36 0.01
CA TYR A 38 -13.58 2.24 1.40
C TYR A 38 -14.91 3.00 1.56
N PRO A 39 -15.91 2.48 2.29
CA PRO A 39 -15.86 1.35 3.23
C PRO A 39 -16.24 -0.04 2.69
N GLU A 40 -16.73 -0.13 1.46
CA GLU A 40 -17.24 -1.35 0.82
C GLU A 40 -16.16 -2.38 0.52
N GLU A 41 -15.01 -1.93 0.02
CA GLU A 41 -13.84 -2.74 -0.27
C GLU A 41 -12.75 -2.45 0.76
N ARG A 42 -12.21 -3.51 1.36
CA ARG A 42 -11.16 -3.41 2.38
C ARG A 42 -10.04 -4.37 2.06
N TRP A 43 -8.81 -3.91 2.25
CA TRP A 43 -7.65 -4.80 2.16
C TRP A 43 -7.80 -5.94 3.17
N PRO A 44 -7.47 -7.18 2.78
CA PRO A 44 -7.36 -8.26 3.73
C PRO A 44 -6.30 -7.88 4.76
N ARG A 45 -6.59 -8.08 6.05
CA ARG A 45 -5.59 -7.85 7.08
C ARG A 45 -4.55 -8.96 6.96
N PRO A 46 -3.25 -8.64 6.87
CA PRO A 46 -2.22 -9.66 6.80
C PRO A 46 -2.26 -10.50 8.07
N GLU A 47 -2.47 -11.80 7.93
CA GLU A 47 -2.28 -12.76 9.00
C GLU A 47 -0.78 -13.00 9.13
N ARG A 48 -0.22 -12.70 10.32
CA ARG A 48 1.15 -13.10 10.62
C ARG A 48 1.05 -14.41 11.39
N ASP A 49 1.52 -15.50 10.81
CA ASP A 49 1.75 -16.75 11.52
C ASP A 49 2.92 -16.55 12.49
N ILE A 50 2.61 -16.09 13.70
CA ILE A 50 3.60 -15.84 14.75
C ILE A 50 3.70 -17.04 15.68
N GLY A 51 3.71 -18.29 15.20
CA GLY A 51 4.09 -19.47 16.02
C GLY A 51 3.26 -19.70 17.30
N PHE A 52 2.10 -19.04 17.44
CA PHE A 52 1.19 -19.17 18.56
C PHE A 52 -0.20 -19.51 18.01
N ASP A 53 -0.86 -20.49 18.62
CA ASP A 53 -2.20 -20.92 18.24
C ASP A 53 -3.18 -19.72 18.28
N HIS A 54 -3.83 -19.43 17.15
CA HIS A 54 -4.77 -18.32 16.99
C HIS A 54 -5.97 -18.40 17.96
N ASN A 55 -6.25 -19.58 18.53
CA ASN A 55 -7.23 -19.74 19.60
C ASN A 55 -6.83 -19.08 20.93
N LYS A 56 -5.55 -18.73 21.11
CA LYS A 56 -5.02 -18.17 22.36
C LYS A 56 -4.65 -16.69 22.28
N TYR A 57 -4.39 -16.13 21.10
CA TYR A 57 -4.12 -14.70 20.94
C TYR A 57 -4.55 -14.22 19.55
N ASN A 58 -5.66 -13.50 19.49
CA ASN A 58 -6.02 -12.67 18.36
C ASN A 58 -5.55 -11.25 18.67
N VAL A 59 -4.59 -10.66 17.95
CA VAL A 59 -4.74 -9.23 17.63
C VAL A 59 -3.78 -8.69 16.59
N ILE A 60 -4.39 -7.96 15.67
CA ILE A 60 -3.80 -6.85 14.92
C ILE A 60 -3.01 -5.94 15.88
N ARG A 61 -1.72 -5.70 15.61
CA ARG A 61 -0.86 -4.79 16.40
C ARG A 61 -1.35 -3.32 16.45
N SER A 62 -2.42 -2.98 15.75
CA SER A 62 -3.01 -1.64 15.75
C SER A 62 -3.88 -1.35 16.97
N ARG A 63 -4.35 -2.38 17.68
CA ARG A 63 -5.18 -2.22 18.89
C ARG A 63 -4.76 -3.23 19.93
N LEU A 64 -4.36 -2.74 21.10
CA LEU A 64 -4.11 -3.59 22.25
C LEU A 64 -5.43 -4.26 22.68
N HIS A 65 -5.48 -5.58 22.65
CA HIS A 65 -6.51 -6.36 23.33
C HIS A 65 -5.91 -6.86 24.63
N VAL A 66 -6.50 -6.47 25.76
CA VAL A 66 -6.06 -6.87 27.10
C VAL A 66 -7.12 -7.79 27.67
N ASP A 67 -6.68 -8.98 28.08
CA ASP A 67 -7.46 -9.81 28.99
C ASP A 67 -7.13 -9.38 30.42
N ILE A 68 -8.16 -8.99 31.18
CA ILE A 68 -7.99 -8.48 32.55
C ILE A 68 -7.79 -9.64 33.52
N ASP A 69 -8.32 -10.83 33.22
CA ASP A 69 -8.22 -12.00 34.10
C ASP A 69 -6.80 -12.56 34.13
N ASP A 70 -6.04 -12.41 33.05
CA ASP A 70 -4.62 -12.78 32.94
C ASP A 70 -3.66 -11.74 33.55
N CYS A 71 -4.15 -10.57 33.96
CA CYS A 71 -3.32 -9.49 34.46
C CYS A 71 -2.86 -9.73 35.91
N ILE A 72 -1.58 -10.07 36.08
CA ILE A 72 -0.96 -10.26 37.41
C ILE A 72 -0.31 -9.00 38.02
N GLY A 73 -0.53 -7.82 37.44
CA GLY A 73 0.02 -6.56 37.96
C GLY A 73 1.55 -6.45 37.94
N CYS A 74 2.23 -7.15 37.01
CA CYS A 74 3.69 -7.18 36.96
C CYS A 74 4.37 -5.91 36.41
N LEU A 75 3.60 -4.90 35.98
CA LEU A 75 4.05 -3.61 35.44
C LEU A 75 5.04 -3.68 34.25
N LYS A 76 5.12 -4.84 33.58
CA LYS A 76 6.00 -5.04 32.40
C LYS A 76 5.50 -4.34 31.13
N CYS A 77 4.25 -3.94 31.08
CA CYS A 77 3.66 -3.23 29.93
C CYS A 77 3.88 -1.71 29.99
N GLU A 78 4.17 -1.15 31.17
CA GLU A 78 4.47 0.27 31.37
C GLU A 78 5.95 0.58 31.14
N ARG A 79 6.84 -0.35 31.48
CA ARG A 79 8.30 -0.19 31.53
C ARG A 79 9.00 -0.82 30.34
#